data_AF-A0A941N7N1-F1
#
_entry.id   AF-A0A941N7N1-F1
#
_cell.length_a   1.000
_cell.length_b   1.000
_cell.length_c   1.000
_cell.angle_alpha   90.00
_cell.angle_beta   90.00
_cell.angle_gamma   90.00
#
_symmetry.space_group_name_H-M   'P 1'
#
loop_
_entity.id
_entity.type
_entity.pdbx_description
1 polymer ?
#
loop_
_entity_poly.entity_id
_entity_poly.type
_entity_poly.pdbx_seq_one_letter_code
_entity_poly.pdbx_strand_id
1 'polypeptide(L)'
;MSAIDPADYLRQLGEAGEGPHDIARAALMLSALDHSGRPLKGYEDHLADIAEAAEGEARLARNIEEGAHMLSSLMVGRYGYDGDRLSYDDPQNADLMAVIDRRRGLPVALGILYLHAARAAGFEAAGLNYPGHFLLSISSRGHEALLDPFNGGAALEREKLGAPPMMGTHLPEGAEHSETVSDIAVLLRLTNNLKLRALNNGERVRALEIAKRMVLIAPGRGELWMDLARLNEMSGALGAAQRAYEACLSLVPGGQALHNEAALGLHALKRRLN
;
A
#
# COMPACT_ATOMS: atom_id res chain seq x y z
N MET A 1 -24.28 -2.88 -15.49
CA MET A 1 -23.03 -3.66 -15.37
C MET A 1 -23.09 -4.39 -14.04
N SER A 2 -22.79 -5.70 -14.00
CA SER A 2 -22.68 -6.42 -12.72
C SER A 2 -21.63 -5.73 -11.84
N ALA A 3 -21.89 -5.60 -10.55
CA ALA A 3 -20.87 -5.14 -9.61
C ALA A 3 -19.66 -6.08 -9.72
N ILE A 4 -18.46 -5.51 -9.86
CA ILE A 4 -17.21 -6.28 -9.90
C ILE A 4 -16.98 -6.84 -8.49
N ASP A 5 -16.71 -8.14 -8.39
CA ASP A 5 -16.31 -8.76 -7.13
C ASP A 5 -14.92 -8.22 -6.71
N PRO A 6 -14.76 -7.67 -5.49
CA PRO A 6 -13.48 -7.11 -5.05
C PRO A 6 -12.34 -8.11 -5.06
N ALA A 7 -12.58 -9.39 -4.74
CA ALA A 7 -11.51 -10.39 -4.73
C ALA A 7 -11.05 -10.73 -6.15
N ASP A 8 -11.97 -10.83 -7.11
CA ASP A 8 -11.63 -11.03 -8.51
C ASP A 8 -10.85 -9.84 -9.09
N TYR A 9 -11.23 -8.61 -8.77
CA TYR A 9 -10.47 -7.41 -9.15
C TYR A 9 -9.03 -7.46 -8.61
N LEU A 10 -8.86 -7.75 -7.32
CA LEU A 10 -7.54 -7.78 -6.68
C LEU A 10 -6.65 -8.90 -7.20
N ARG A 11 -7.23 -10.03 -7.62
CA ARG A 11 -6.48 -11.11 -8.29
C ARG A 11 -5.93 -10.64 -9.64
N GLN A 12 -6.76 -10.01 -10.46
CA GLN A 12 -6.35 -9.46 -11.75
C GLN A 12 -5.28 -8.37 -11.57
N LEU A 13 -5.42 -7.53 -10.54
CA LEU A 13 -4.42 -6.55 -10.16
C LEU A 13 -3.06 -7.21 -9.84
N GLY A 14 -3.06 -8.28 -9.03
CA GLY A 14 -1.84 -9.00 -8.68
C GLY A 14 -1.18 -9.70 -9.88
N GLU A 15 -1.96 -10.19 -10.83
CA GLU A 15 -1.47 -10.75 -12.10
C GLU A 15 -0.87 -9.67 -13.03
N ALA A 16 -1.37 -8.43 -12.95
CA ALA A 16 -0.87 -7.31 -13.73
C ALA A 16 0.49 -6.76 -13.23
N GLY A 17 0.98 -7.21 -12.07
CA GLY A 17 2.32 -6.87 -11.57
C GLY A 17 2.40 -5.53 -10.84
N GLU A 18 3.55 -4.87 -10.88
CA GLU A 18 3.89 -3.78 -9.94
C GLU A 18 3.18 -2.43 -10.20
N GLY A 19 2.70 -2.16 -11.42
CA GLY A 19 1.98 -0.93 -11.79
C GLY A 19 2.37 -0.39 -13.18
N PRO A 20 1.85 0.79 -13.58
CA PRO A 20 0.96 1.66 -12.80
C PRO A 20 -0.48 1.12 -12.71
N HIS A 21 -1.13 1.38 -11.58
CA HIS A 21 -2.50 0.96 -11.28
C HIS A 21 -3.37 2.13 -10.84
N ASP A 22 -4.68 1.95 -10.90
CA ASP A 22 -5.63 2.79 -10.17
C ASP A 22 -5.53 2.46 -8.66
N ILE A 23 -4.57 3.09 -8.01
CA ILE A 23 -4.17 2.75 -6.64
C ILE A 23 -5.27 3.04 -5.62
N ALA A 24 -6.06 4.10 -5.81
CA ALA A 24 -7.19 4.41 -4.93
C ALA A 24 -8.32 3.40 -5.08
N ARG A 25 -8.64 2.99 -6.31
CA ARG A 25 -9.61 1.92 -6.55
C ARG A 25 -9.13 0.58 -5.98
N ALA A 26 -7.85 0.24 -6.14
CA ALA A 26 -7.29 -0.97 -5.55
C ALA A 26 -7.37 -0.98 -4.02
N ALA A 27 -7.05 0.14 -3.38
CA ALA A 27 -7.19 0.29 -1.93
C ALA A 27 -8.67 0.28 -1.47
N LEU A 28 -9.60 0.82 -2.29
CA LEU A 28 -11.04 0.71 -2.06
C LEU A 28 -11.50 -0.75 -2.12
N MET A 29 -11.04 -1.53 -3.11
CA MET A 29 -11.39 -2.96 -3.23
C MET A 29 -10.83 -3.79 -2.09
N LEU A 30 -9.63 -3.47 -1.59
CA LEU A 30 -9.06 -4.10 -0.38
C LEU A 30 -9.92 -3.84 0.85
N SER A 31 -10.40 -2.60 1.02
CA SER A 31 -11.31 -2.21 2.10
C SER A 31 -12.68 -2.88 1.93
N ALA A 32 -13.23 -2.94 0.72
CA ALA A 32 -14.54 -3.53 0.43
C ALA A 32 -14.69 -4.98 0.90
N LEU A 33 -13.58 -5.75 0.96
CA LEU A 33 -13.58 -7.11 1.50
C LEU A 33 -13.99 -7.19 2.98
N ASP A 34 -13.96 -6.08 3.71
CA ASP A 34 -14.39 -5.97 5.12
C ASP A 34 -15.78 -5.37 5.29
N HIS A 35 -16.27 -4.68 4.26
CA HIS A 35 -17.54 -3.95 4.28
C HIS A 35 -18.57 -4.62 3.39
N SER A 36 -18.76 -5.94 3.55
CA SER A 36 -19.70 -6.70 2.72
C SER A 36 -21.11 -6.09 2.77
N GLY A 37 -21.69 -5.88 1.58
CA GLY A 37 -23.01 -5.25 1.42
C GLY A 37 -23.03 -3.72 1.48
N ARG A 38 -21.91 -3.05 1.76
CA ARG A 38 -21.82 -1.58 1.70
C ARG A 38 -21.64 -1.13 0.24
N PRO A 39 -22.47 -0.22 -0.30
CA PRO A 39 -22.36 0.21 -1.69
C PRO A 39 -21.05 0.98 -1.96
N LEU A 40 -20.31 0.56 -3.00
CA LEU A 40 -19.04 1.20 -3.38
C LEU A 40 -19.23 2.54 -4.11
N LYS A 41 -20.39 2.75 -4.75
CA LYS A 41 -20.63 3.90 -5.62
C LYS A 41 -20.31 5.24 -4.94
N GLY A 42 -20.69 5.43 -3.67
CA GLY A 42 -20.42 6.68 -2.97
C GLY A 42 -18.92 6.96 -2.78
N TYR A 43 -18.12 5.90 -2.62
CA TYR A 43 -16.66 6.01 -2.53
C TYR A 43 -16.04 6.25 -3.90
N GLU A 44 -16.54 5.57 -4.94
CA GLU A 44 -16.10 5.78 -6.33
C GLU A 44 -16.41 7.20 -6.79
N ASP A 45 -17.60 7.72 -6.50
CA ASP A 45 -17.99 9.11 -6.78
C ASP A 45 -17.10 10.10 -6.02
N HIS A 46 -16.78 9.83 -4.74
CA HIS A 46 -15.88 10.66 -3.93
C HIS A 46 -14.45 10.70 -4.51
N LEU A 47 -13.93 9.56 -4.96
CA LEU A 47 -12.62 9.50 -5.63
C LEU A 47 -12.63 10.22 -6.97
N ALA A 48 -13.74 10.15 -7.72
CA ALA A 48 -13.90 10.90 -8.96
C ALA A 48 -13.92 12.42 -8.72
N ASP A 49 -14.63 12.89 -7.70
CA ASP A 49 -14.65 14.33 -7.32
C ASP A 49 -13.26 14.83 -6.93
N ILE A 50 -12.48 14.05 -6.16
CA ILE A 50 -11.07 14.38 -5.89
C ILE A 50 -10.27 14.57 -7.18
N ALA A 51 -10.40 13.62 -8.12
CA ALA A 51 -9.65 13.65 -9.38
C ALA A 51 -10.04 14.86 -10.25
N GLU A 52 -11.34 15.12 -10.41
CA GLU A 52 -11.85 16.25 -11.19
C GLU A 52 -11.42 17.60 -10.59
N ALA A 53 -11.50 17.73 -9.26
CA ALA A 53 -11.02 18.93 -8.56
C ALA A 53 -9.53 19.15 -8.76
N ALA A 54 -8.72 18.09 -8.62
CA ALA A 54 -7.28 18.16 -8.79
C ALA A 54 -6.89 18.55 -10.24
N GLU A 55 -7.55 17.97 -11.25
CA GLU A 55 -7.34 18.32 -12.66
C GLU A 55 -7.69 19.80 -12.93
N GLY A 56 -8.81 20.28 -12.37
CA GLY A 56 -9.26 21.66 -12.53
C GLY A 56 -8.28 22.67 -11.93
N GLU A 57 -7.82 22.43 -10.70
CA GLU A 57 -6.92 23.33 -9.97
C GLU A 57 -5.47 23.28 -10.49
N ALA A 58 -5.02 22.13 -10.99
CA ALA A 58 -3.67 21.96 -11.56
C ALA A 58 -3.39 22.90 -12.75
N ARG A 59 -4.43 23.32 -13.48
CA ARG A 59 -4.31 24.27 -14.60
C ARG A 59 -3.79 25.65 -14.17
N LEU A 60 -3.86 25.97 -12.87
CA LEU A 60 -3.40 27.22 -12.30
C LEU A 60 -1.97 27.14 -11.76
N ALA A 61 -1.44 25.94 -11.52
CA ALA A 61 -0.08 25.74 -11.01
C ALA A 61 0.94 25.93 -12.13
N ARG A 62 1.95 26.79 -11.90
CA ARG A 62 2.97 27.14 -12.90
C ARG A 62 4.28 26.38 -12.73
N ASN A 63 4.52 25.85 -11.53
CA ASN A 63 5.69 25.09 -11.14
C ASN A 63 5.31 23.98 -10.14
N ILE A 64 6.28 23.16 -9.76
CA ILE A 64 6.03 21.98 -8.91
C ILE A 64 5.70 22.38 -7.47
N GLU A 65 6.23 23.50 -6.99
CA GLU A 65 5.98 24.03 -5.64
C GLU A 65 4.54 24.53 -5.49
N GLU A 66 4.02 25.24 -6.51
CA GLU A 66 2.61 25.63 -6.59
C GLU A 66 1.72 24.39 -6.72
N GLY A 67 2.14 23.38 -7.49
CA GLY A 67 1.42 22.09 -7.60
C GLY A 67 1.35 21.33 -6.26
N ALA A 68 2.47 21.26 -5.55
CA ALA A 68 2.57 20.69 -4.21
C ALA A 68 1.63 21.42 -3.23
N HIS A 69 1.68 22.75 -3.21
CA HIS A 69 0.82 23.56 -2.35
C HIS A 69 -0.67 23.43 -2.69
N MET A 70 -1.01 23.32 -3.98
CA MET A 70 -2.36 23.07 -4.46
C MET A 70 -2.88 21.74 -3.93
N LEU A 71 -2.13 20.64 -4.09
CA LEU A 71 -2.53 19.32 -3.59
C LEU A 71 -2.77 19.35 -2.08
N SER A 72 -1.90 20.00 -1.32
CA SER A 72 -2.06 20.13 0.13
C SER A 72 -3.30 20.94 0.51
N SER A 73 -3.53 22.06 -0.16
CA SER A 73 -4.71 22.91 0.05
C SER A 73 -6.01 22.20 -0.35
N LEU A 74 -5.99 21.42 -1.42
CA LEU A 74 -7.12 20.63 -1.89
C LEU A 74 -7.48 19.55 -0.85
N MET A 75 -6.49 18.74 -0.47
CA MET A 75 -6.73 17.59 0.41
C MET A 75 -7.10 18.01 1.83
N VAL A 76 -6.42 19.01 2.39
CA VAL A 76 -6.70 19.50 3.75
C VAL A 76 -7.86 20.50 3.77
N GLY A 77 -7.84 21.49 2.89
CA GLY A 77 -8.79 22.60 2.90
C GLY A 77 -10.16 22.22 2.36
N ARG A 78 -10.24 21.61 1.17
CA ARG A 78 -11.51 21.24 0.54
C ARG A 78 -12.04 19.91 1.08
N TYR A 79 -11.20 18.89 1.17
CA TYR A 79 -11.63 17.54 1.54
C TYR A 79 -11.47 17.20 3.04
N GLY A 80 -10.74 18.01 3.80
CA GLY A 80 -10.63 17.85 5.25
C GLY A 80 -9.77 16.67 5.72
N TYR A 81 -8.94 16.10 4.85
CA TYR A 81 -8.07 14.97 5.21
C TYR A 81 -6.91 15.41 6.09
N ASP A 82 -6.67 14.67 7.17
CA ASP A 82 -5.52 14.90 8.07
C ASP A 82 -5.09 13.59 8.76
N GLY A 83 -3.84 13.54 9.21
CA GLY A 83 -3.30 12.44 9.99
C GLY A 83 -4.03 12.25 11.31
N ASP A 84 -4.35 11.00 11.65
CA ASP A 84 -4.89 10.67 12.97
C ASP A 84 -3.76 10.47 13.99
N ARG A 85 -3.51 11.49 14.81
CA ARG A 85 -2.48 11.47 15.86
C ARG A 85 -3.03 11.00 17.21
N LEU A 86 -4.34 11.09 17.41
CA LEU A 86 -4.98 10.78 18.69
C LEU A 86 -5.24 9.27 18.83
N SER A 87 -5.63 8.64 17.73
CA SER A 87 -5.94 7.21 17.65
C SER A 87 -5.07 6.52 16.60
N TYR A 88 -3.76 6.83 16.55
CA TYR A 88 -2.83 6.37 15.51
C TYR A 88 -2.87 4.85 15.23
N ASP A 89 -3.01 4.05 16.29
CA ASP A 89 -3.04 2.59 16.19
C ASP A 89 -4.42 1.99 15.85
N ASP A 90 -5.47 2.81 15.72
CA ASP A 90 -6.80 2.36 15.30
C ASP A 90 -6.74 1.73 13.88
N PRO A 91 -7.19 0.46 13.71
CA PRO A 91 -7.25 -0.19 12.40
C PRO A 91 -8.00 0.60 11.32
N GLN A 92 -8.99 1.42 11.71
CA GLN A 92 -9.74 2.28 10.79
C GLN A 92 -8.84 3.26 10.03
N ASN A 93 -7.66 3.58 10.56
CA ASN A 93 -6.72 4.49 9.88
C ASN A 93 -6.00 3.83 8.68
N ALA A 94 -6.10 2.52 8.51
CA ALA A 94 -5.56 1.77 7.38
C ALA A 94 -6.64 1.15 6.48
N ASP A 95 -7.91 1.50 6.71
CA ASP A 95 -9.07 1.04 5.94
C ASP A 95 -9.60 2.21 5.10
N LEU A 96 -9.45 2.15 3.77
CA LEU A 96 -9.73 3.31 2.92
C LEU A 96 -11.18 3.81 3.02
N MET A 97 -12.17 2.93 3.13
CA MET A 97 -13.57 3.36 3.29
C MET A 97 -13.76 4.11 4.61
N ALA A 98 -13.18 3.62 5.71
CA ALA A 98 -13.22 4.32 6.99
C ALA A 98 -12.41 5.63 6.96
N VAL A 99 -11.27 5.68 6.28
CA VAL A 99 -10.48 6.91 6.07
C VAL A 99 -11.28 7.95 5.29
N ILE A 100 -11.99 7.54 4.23
CA ILE A 100 -12.89 8.42 3.46
C ILE A 100 -14.01 8.93 4.37
N ASP A 101 -14.68 8.06 5.13
CA ASP A 101 -15.79 8.46 6.01
C ASP A 101 -15.34 9.45 7.10
N ARG A 102 -14.19 9.20 7.72
CA ARG A 102 -13.69 9.98 8.87
C ARG A 102 -12.83 11.18 8.46
N ARG A 103 -12.36 11.23 7.22
CA ARG A 103 -11.31 12.12 6.72
C ARG A 103 -10.01 12.06 7.56
N ARG A 104 -9.71 10.89 8.13
CA ARG A 104 -8.59 10.65 9.05
C ARG A 104 -7.93 9.31 8.76
N GLY A 105 -6.61 9.26 8.71
CA GLY A 105 -5.90 8.02 8.35
C GLY A 105 -4.42 8.00 8.69
N LEU A 106 -3.79 6.86 8.37
CA LEU A 106 -2.34 6.66 8.44
C LEU A 106 -1.62 7.31 7.26
N PRO A 107 -0.30 7.52 7.36
CA PRO A 107 0.50 8.10 6.28
C PRO A 107 0.26 7.43 4.92
N VAL A 108 0.22 6.09 4.87
CA VAL A 108 0.04 5.35 3.61
C VAL A 108 -1.39 5.43 3.06
N ALA A 109 -2.42 5.44 3.91
CA ALA A 109 -3.80 5.55 3.47
C ALA A 109 -4.10 6.95 2.90
N LEU A 110 -3.63 8.00 3.58
CA LEU A 110 -3.70 9.37 3.08
C LEU A 110 -2.85 9.54 1.83
N GLY A 111 -1.66 8.93 1.81
CA GLY A 111 -0.77 8.98 0.65
C GLY A 111 -1.39 8.39 -0.60
N ILE A 112 -2.21 7.33 -0.50
CA ILE A 112 -2.96 6.78 -1.64
C ILE A 112 -3.95 7.82 -2.22
N LEU A 113 -4.64 8.58 -1.36
CA LEU A 113 -5.55 9.64 -1.81
C LEU A 113 -4.80 10.80 -2.48
N TYR A 114 -3.64 11.18 -1.95
CA TYR A 114 -2.77 12.19 -2.56
C TYR A 114 -2.18 11.70 -3.89
N LEU A 115 -1.74 10.45 -4.01
CA LEU A 115 -1.26 9.86 -5.27
C LEU A 115 -2.35 9.88 -6.33
N HIS A 116 -3.58 9.54 -5.94
CA HIS A 116 -4.75 9.60 -6.81
C HIS A 116 -5.01 11.02 -7.33
N ALA A 117 -5.04 12.01 -6.43
CA ALA A 117 -5.19 13.42 -6.80
C ALA A 117 -4.05 13.93 -7.69
N ALA A 118 -2.80 13.63 -7.34
CA ALA A 118 -1.62 14.10 -8.06
C ALA A 118 -1.55 13.53 -9.48
N ARG A 119 -1.86 12.24 -9.66
CA ARG A 119 -1.90 11.60 -10.98
C ARG A 119 -3.04 12.17 -11.84
N ALA A 120 -4.21 12.42 -11.25
CA ALA A 120 -5.31 13.08 -11.94
C ALA A 120 -4.98 14.52 -12.36
N ALA A 121 -4.20 15.24 -11.54
CA ALA A 121 -3.64 16.54 -11.86
C ALA A 121 -2.55 16.52 -12.96
N GLY A 122 -2.16 15.33 -13.46
CA GLY A 122 -1.15 15.17 -14.51
C GLY A 122 0.29 15.22 -14.00
N PHE A 123 0.51 15.14 -12.68
CA PHE A 123 1.85 14.98 -12.12
C PHE A 123 2.30 13.51 -12.19
N GLU A 124 3.59 13.31 -12.44
CA GLU A 124 4.23 12.03 -12.12
C GLU A 124 4.28 11.94 -10.59
N ALA A 125 3.72 10.87 -10.01
CA ALA A 125 3.62 10.76 -8.55
C ALA A 125 3.84 9.32 -8.08
N ALA A 126 4.72 9.18 -7.08
CA ALA A 126 5.09 7.90 -6.51
C ALA A 126 5.27 7.98 -4.99
N GLY A 127 5.02 6.87 -4.30
CA GLY A 127 5.32 6.75 -2.88
C GLY A 127 6.82 6.60 -2.64
N LEU A 128 7.28 7.03 -1.47
CA LEU A 128 8.64 6.87 -0.99
C LEU A 128 8.62 6.17 0.38
N ASN A 129 9.40 5.11 0.50
CA ASN A 129 9.62 4.45 1.78
C ASN A 129 10.80 5.10 2.50
N TYR A 130 10.49 5.88 3.53
CA TYR A 130 11.49 6.49 4.40
C TYR A 130 11.41 5.87 5.81
N PRO A 131 12.51 5.65 6.55
CA PRO A 131 12.43 5.13 7.91
C PRO A 131 11.49 5.96 8.77
N GLY A 132 10.49 5.33 9.37
CA GLY A 132 9.48 6.00 10.18
C GLY A 132 8.44 6.82 9.43
N HIS A 133 8.60 7.07 8.12
CA HIS A 133 7.71 7.93 7.34
C HIS A 133 7.23 7.26 6.03
N PHE A 134 6.09 7.71 5.53
CA PHE A 134 5.66 7.42 4.16
C PHE A 134 5.47 8.76 3.48
N LEU A 135 6.31 9.05 2.51
CA LEU A 135 6.33 10.32 1.80
C LEU A 135 5.91 10.09 0.36
N LEU A 136 5.61 11.16 -0.35
CA LEU A 136 5.34 11.11 -1.78
C LEU A 136 6.35 12.00 -2.51
N SER A 137 6.78 11.54 -3.68
CA SER A 137 7.40 12.40 -4.68
C SER A 137 6.34 12.76 -5.72
N ILE A 138 6.29 14.05 -6.07
CA ILE A 138 5.60 14.52 -7.27
C ILE A 138 6.59 15.23 -8.18
N SER A 139 6.49 15.00 -9.49
CA SER A 139 7.34 15.65 -10.47
C SER A 139 6.57 16.14 -11.70
N SER A 140 7.09 17.21 -12.28
CA SER A 140 6.65 17.75 -13.56
C SER A 140 7.80 18.47 -14.26
N ARG A 141 8.00 18.19 -15.55
CA ARG A 141 8.99 18.85 -16.40
C ARG A 141 10.42 18.86 -15.80
N GLY A 142 10.81 17.77 -15.13
CA GLY A 142 12.15 17.62 -14.53
C GLY A 142 12.33 18.28 -13.16
N HIS A 143 11.29 18.86 -12.58
CA HIS A 143 11.30 19.37 -11.20
C HIS A 143 10.54 18.42 -10.28
N GLU A 144 11.04 18.20 -9.07
CA GLU A 144 10.48 17.30 -8.05
C GLU A 144 10.13 18.09 -6.77
N ALA A 145 9.03 17.72 -6.12
CA ALA A 145 8.71 18.12 -4.75
C ALA A 145 8.34 16.89 -3.91
N LEU A 146 8.72 16.92 -2.62
CA LEU A 146 8.38 15.88 -1.66
C LEU A 146 7.22 16.34 -0.77
N LEU A 147 6.26 15.45 -0.53
CA LEU A 147 5.08 15.71 0.30
C LEU A 147 4.98 14.71 1.45
N ASP A 148 4.61 15.21 2.64
CA ASP A 148 4.19 14.38 3.77
C ASP A 148 2.65 14.37 3.89
N PRO A 149 1.96 13.33 3.39
CA PRO A 149 0.50 13.27 3.43
C PRO A 149 -0.07 13.16 4.85
N PHE A 150 0.71 12.69 5.83
CA PHE A 150 0.26 12.61 7.23
C PHE A 150 0.28 13.98 7.92
N ASN A 151 1.18 14.85 7.49
CA ASN A 151 1.30 16.22 7.99
C ASN A 151 0.65 17.24 7.04
N GLY A 152 -0.50 16.89 6.48
CA GLY A 152 -1.32 17.78 5.64
C GLY A 152 -0.71 18.09 4.27
N GLY A 153 0.17 17.22 3.76
CA GLY A 153 0.90 17.47 2.53
C GLY A 153 1.98 18.54 2.71
N ALA A 154 2.58 18.67 3.88
CA ALA A 154 3.69 19.60 4.05
C ALA A 154 4.80 19.28 3.03
N ALA A 155 5.25 20.29 2.29
CA ALA A 155 6.36 20.15 1.38
C ALA A 155 7.67 19.98 2.18
N LEU A 156 8.51 19.04 1.76
CA LEU A 156 9.75 18.71 2.43
C LEU A 156 10.95 18.97 1.52
N GLU A 157 12.00 19.52 2.10
CA GLU A 157 13.30 19.60 1.44
C GLU A 157 14.06 18.30 1.68
N ARG A 158 14.55 17.68 0.60
CA ARG A 158 15.27 16.39 0.64
C ARG A 158 16.48 16.44 1.59
N GLU A 159 17.15 17.58 1.67
CA GLU A 159 18.30 17.86 2.54
C GLU A 159 17.97 17.74 4.04
N LYS A 160 16.71 17.99 4.44
CA LYS A 160 16.25 17.94 5.84
C LYS A 160 15.85 16.53 6.29
N LEU A 161 15.67 15.59 5.35
CA LEU A 161 15.21 14.23 5.63
C LEU A 161 16.35 13.28 6.06
N GLY A 162 17.61 13.72 6.06
CA GLY A 162 18.77 12.83 6.27
C GLY A 162 19.03 11.95 5.04
N ALA A 163 19.92 10.96 5.15
CA ALA A 163 20.10 9.98 4.07
C ALA A 163 19.08 8.84 4.23
N PRO A 164 18.40 8.41 3.15
CA PRO A 164 17.58 7.21 3.18
C PRO A 164 18.47 5.98 3.44
N PRO A 165 17.92 4.92 4.03
CA PRO A 165 18.67 3.68 4.22
C PRO A 165 19.03 3.16 2.84
N MET A 166 20.31 2.93 2.59
CA MET A 166 20.79 2.19 1.42
C MET A 166 20.21 0.77 1.49
N MET A 167 19.04 0.54 0.90
CA MET A 167 18.50 -0.81 0.76
C MET A 167 19.32 -1.48 -0.35
N GLY A 168 20.10 -2.48 0.05
CA GLY A 168 21.15 -3.08 -0.77
C GLY A 168 20.71 -3.58 -2.13
N THR A 169 20.89 -2.76 -3.15
CA THR A 169 21.20 -3.16 -4.52
C THR A 169 22.19 -2.13 -5.05
N HIS A 170 23.39 -2.57 -5.46
CA HIS A 170 24.31 -1.73 -6.23
C HIS A 170 23.57 -1.24 -7.47
N LEU A 171 23.15 0.02 -7.46
CA LEU A 171 22.73 0.70 -8.67
C LEU A 171 23.99 0.95 -9.52
N PRO A 172 23.93 0.74 -10.85
CA PRO A 172 25.01 1.15 -11.73
C PRO A 172 25.27 2.66 -11.59
N GLU A 173 26.53 3.06 -11.66
CA GLU A 173 26.94 4.46 -11.65
C GLU A 173 26.16 5.24 -12.74
N GLY A 174 25.35 6.22 -12.32
CA GLY A 174 24.47 7.01 -13.20
C GLY A 174 22.96 6.91 -12.90
N ALA A 175 22.53 6.09 -11.94
CA ALA A 175 21.14 6.08 -11.46
C ALA A 175 20.91 7.19 -10.41
N GLU A 176 20.67 8.41 -10.86
CA GLU A 176 20.19 9.47 -9.98
C GLU A 176 18.71 9.20 -9.60
N HIS A 177 18.47 8.96 -8.29
CA HIS A 177 17.16 9.00 -7.60
C HIS A 177 16.09 7.96 -7.96
N SER A 178 16.21 6.70 -7.51
CA SER A 178 15.06 5.77 -7.50
C SER A 178 14.83 5.12 -6.13
N GLU A 179 14.31 5.92 -5.20
CA GLU A 179 13.71 5.50 -3.90
C GLU A 179 12.19 5.32 -3.98
N THR A 180 11.63 5.46 -5.18
CA THR A 180 10.19 5.31 -5.45
C THR A 180 9.75 3.88 -5.31
N VAL A 181 8.60 3.68 -4.66
CA VAL A 181 7.97 2.37 -4.52
C VAL A 181 6.82 2.21 -5.51
N SER A 182 6.64 0.97 -5.98
CA SER A 182 5.56 0.59 -6.88
C SER A 182 4.18 0.70 -6.21
N ASP A 183 3.13 0.68 -7.02
CA ASP A 183 1.75 0.74 -6.51
C ASP A 183 1.42 -0.50 -5.67
N ILE A 184 1.87 -1.69 -6.10
CA ILE A 184 1.76 -2.92 -5.29
C ILE A 184 2.51 -2.77 -3.97
N ALA A 185 3.71 -2.20 -3.95
CA ALA A 185 4.46 -1.99 -2.71
C ALA A 185 3.73 -1.02 -1.74
N VAL A 186 3.08 0.02 -2.26
CA VAL A 186 2.25 0.93 -1.44
C VAL A 186 1.03 0.19 -0.87
N LEU A 187 0.32 -0.59 -1.67
CA LEU A 187 -0.83 -1.40 -1.23
C LEU A 187 -0.41 -2.48 -0.21
N LEU A 188 0.76 -3.09 -0.39
CA LEU A 188 1.35 -4.02 0.59
C LEU A 188 1.70 -3.31 1.90
N ARG A 189 2.18 -2.06 1.86
CA ARG A 189 2.40 -1.27 3.07
C ARG A 189 1.09 -0.95 3.80
N LEU A 190 0.02 -0.61 3.07
CA LEU A 190 -1.31 -0.39 3.63
C LEU A 190 -1.84 -1.66 4.33
N THR A 191 -1.84 -2.78 3.61
CA THR A 191 -2.33 -4.07 4.12
C THR A 191 -1.47 -4.62 5.25
N ASN A 192 -0.15 -4.42 5.21
CA ASN A 192 0.73 -4.81 6.32
C ASN A 192 0.43 -3.99 7.60
N ASN A 193 0.04 -2.72 7.48
CA ASN A 193 -0.40 -1.93 8.64
C ASN A 193 -1.64 -2.52 9.32
N LEU A 194 -2.60 -3.03 8.53
CA LEU A 194 -3.76 -3.75 9.06
C LEU A 194 -3.34 -5.07 9.72
N LYS A 195 -2.48 -5.86 9.05
CA LYS A 195 -2.01 -7.16 9.56
C LYS A 195 -1.29 -7.02 10.89
N LEU A 196 -0.36 -6.07 11.01
CA LEU A 196 0.40 -5.85 12.24
C LEU A 196 -0.51 -5.44 13.40
N ARG A 197 -1.51 -4.58 13.15
CA ARG A 197 -2.51 -4.21 14.17
C ARG A 197 -3.35 -5.41 14.62
N ALA A 198 -3.82 -6.22 13.68
CA ALA A 198 -4.53 -7.45 14.00
C ALA A 198 -3.67 -8.41 14.85
N LEU A 199 -2.39 -8.58 14.52
CA LEU A 199 -1.46 -9.40 15.30
C LEU A 199 -1.24 -8.83 16.71
N ASN A 200 -1.02 -7.51 16.83
CA ASN A 200 -0.82 -6.83 18.11
C ASN A 200 -2.06 -6.94 19.02
N ASN A 201 -3.26 -6.96 18.42
CA ASN A 201 -4.52 -7.15 19.12
C ASN A 201 -4.87 -8.62 19.40
N GLY A 202 -4.01 -9.56 18.99
CA GLY A 202 -4.26 -11.00 19.15
C GLY A 202 -5.30 -11.59 18.19
N GLU A 203 -5.74 -10.82 17.19
CA GLU A 203 -6.74 -11.19 16.19
C GLU A 203 -6.11 -12.06 15.09
N ARG A 204 -5.70 -13.28 15.44
CA ARG A 204 -4.94 -14.17 14.54
C ARG A 204 -5.71 -14.55 13.28
N VAL A 205 -7.03 -14.78 13.39
CA VAL A 205 -7.89 -15.09 12.24
C VAL A 205 -7.88 -13.92 11.25
N ARG A 206 -7.99 -12.70 11.77
CA ARG A 206 -7.94 -11.47 10.98
C ARG A 206 -6.59 -11.27 10.29
N ALA A 207 -5.49 -11.48 11.01
CA ALA A 207 -4.15 -11.41 10.44
C ALA A 207 -3.96 -12.42 9.30
N LEU A 208 -4.49 -13.64 9.45
CA LEU A 208 -4.47 -14.67 8.41
C LEU A 208 -5.30 -14.26 7.18
N GLU A 209 -6.49 -13.67 7.36
CA GLU A 209 -7.29 -13.13 6.25
C GLU A 209 -6.54 -12.05 5.49
N ILE A 210 -5.89 -11.12 6.19
CA ILE A 210 -5.11 -10.05 5.56
C ILE A 210 -3.89 -10.62 4.82
N ALA A 211 -3.19 -11.61 5.38
CA ALA A 211 -2.07 -12.25 4.70
C ALA A 211 -2.50 -12.93 3.38
N LYS A 212 -3.70 -13.53 3.33
CA LYS A 212 -4.26 -14.06 2.08
C LYS A 212 -4.48 -12.95 1.04
N ARG A 213 -4.94 -11.77 1.46
CA ARG A 213 -5.12 -10.60 0.57
C ARG A 213 -3.79 -10.07 0.06
N MET A 214 -2.75 -10.06 0.90
CA MET A 214 -1.40 -9.66 0.48
C MET A 214 -0.87 -10.57 -0.63
N VAL A 215 -1.05 -11.88 -0.50
CA VAL A 215 -0.70 -12.85 -1.56
C VAL A 215 -1.56 -12.65 -2.81
N LEU A 216 -2.84 -12.30 -2.67
CA LEU A 216 -3.75 -12.05 -3.79
C LEU A 216 -3.26 -10.90 -4.69
N ILE A 217 -2.78 -9.80 -4.09
CA ILE A 217 -2.32 -8.61 -4.83
C ILE A 217 -0.85 -8.69 -5.25
N ALA A 218 -0.09 -9.65 -4.74
CA ALA A 218 1.33 -9.81 -5.08
C ALA A 218 1.75 -11.29 -5.06
N PRO A 219 1.18 -12.13 -5.94
CA PRO A 219 1.36 -13.58 -5.90
C PRO A 219 2.80 -14.01 -6.21
N GLY A 220 3.60 -13.16 -6.89
CA GLY A 220 5.01 -13.44 -7.20
C GLY A 220 5.99 -13.23 -6.03
N ARG A 221 5.52 -12.80 -4.86
CA ARG A 221 6.37 -12.45 -3.70
C ARG A 221 6.46 -13.59 -2.70
N GLY A 222 7.56 -14.34 -2.74
CA GLY A 222 7.79 -15.51 -1.88
C GLY A 222 7.70 -15.20 -0.38
N GLU A 223 8.12 -14.00 0.04
CA GLU A 223 8.06 -13.56 1.44
C GLU A 223 6.62 -13.51 1.99
N LEU A 224 5.63 -13.20 1.14
CA LEU A 224 4.22 -13.19 1.52
C LEU A 224 3.67 -14.60 1.70
N TRP A 225 4.11 -15.53 0.85
CA TRP A 225 3.76 -16.94 0.98
C TRP A 225 4.38 -17.57 2.22
N MET A 226 5.61 -17.20 2.57
CA MET A 226 6.25 -17.63 3.82
C MET A 226 5.47 -17.16 5.05
N ASP A 227 5.07 -15.89 5.07
CA ASP A 227 4.27 -15.33 6.17
C ASP A 227 2.88 -16.00 6.26
N LEU A 228 2.21 -16.19 5.12
CA LEU A 228 0.95 -16.91 5.05
C LEU A 228 1.09 -18.37 5.54
N ALA A 229 2.21 -19.05 5.24
CA ALA A 229 2.46 -20.40 5.71
C ALA A 229 2.51 -20.47 7.25
N ARG A 230 3.28 -19.56 7.87
CA ARG A 230 3.39 -19.48 9.34
C ARG A 230 2.05 -19.19 10.00
N LEU A 231 1.27 -18.24 9.46
CA LEU A 231 -0.04 -17.90 10.01
C LEU A 231 -1.04 -19.07 9.90
N ASN A 232 -1.01 -19.83 8.80
CA ASN A 232 -1.82 -21.04 8.67
C ASN A 232 -1.39 -22.12 9.67
N GLU A 233 -0.08 -22.32 9.86
CA GLU A 233 0.44 -23.31 10.83
C GLU A 233 0.04 -22.95 12.26
N MET A 234 0.19 -21.69 12.65
CA MET A 234 -0.25 -21.17 13.95
C MET A 234 -1.75 -21.32 14.18
N SER A 235 -2.54 -21.32 13.10
CA SER A 235 -4.00 -21.50 13.14
C SER A 235 -4.41 -22.98 13.05
N GLY A 236 -3.47 -23.92 12.97
CA GLY A 236 -3.73 -25.36 12.84
C GLY A 236 -4.19 -25.79 11.44
N ALA A 237 -4.20 -24.88 10.45
CA ALA A 237 -4.58 -25.17 9.07
C ALA A 237 -3.41 -25.80 8.30
N LEU A 238 -2.95 -26.97 8.76
CA LEU A 238 -1.68 -27.58 8.31
C LEU A 238 -1.63 -27.83 6.80
N GLY A 239 -2.72 -28.27 6.18
CA GLY A 239 -2.77 -28.45 4.72
C GLY A 239 -2.64 -27.13 3.95
N ALA A 240 -3.15 -26.02 4.47
CA ALA A 240 -2.97 -24.70 3.87
C ALA A 240 -1.55 -24.16 4.09
N ALA A 241 -0.97 -24.40 5.27
CA ALA A 241 0.42 -24.07 5.57
C ALA A 241 1.39 -24.77 4.61
N GLN A 242 1.17 -26.08 4.38
CA GLN A 242 1.96 -26.87 3.44
C GLN A 242 1.97 -26.24 2.04
N ARG A 243 0.78 -25.95 1.48
CA ARG A 243 0.66 -25.34 0.14
C ARG A 243 1.35 -23.99 0.06
N ALA A 244 1.26 -23.18 1.11
CA ALA A 244 1.92 -21.88 1.16
C ALA A 244 3.45 -21.99 1.23
N TYR A 245 4.01 -22.95 1.99
CA TYR A 245 5.44 -23.23 1.95
C TYR A 245 5.89 -23.70 0.56
N GLU A 246 5.15 -24.59 -0.07
CA GLU A 246 5.45 -25.09 -1.43
C GLU A 246 5.41 -23.95 -2.47
N ALA A 247 4.43 -23.03 -2.36
CA ALA A 247 4.38 -21.83 -3.19
C ALA A 247 5.61 -20.93 -2.98
N CYS A 248 6.00 -20.68 -1.73
CA CYS A 248 7.23 -19.93 -1.42
C CYS A 248 8.47 -20.57 -2.06
N LEU A 249 8.63 -21.90 -1.95
CA LEU A 249 9.76 -22.63 -2.51
C LEU A 249 9.79 -22.59 -4.05
N SER A 250 8.63 -22.53 -4.70
CA SER A 250 8.54 -22.42 -6.16
C SER A 250 8.95 -21.04 -6.68
N LEU A 251 8.80 -19.99 -5.87
CA LEU A 251 9.11 -18.61 -6.23
C LEU A 251 10.54 -18.19 -5.85
N VAL A 252 11.09 -18.76 -4.77
CA VAL A 252 12.39 -18.36 -4.24
C VAL A 252 13.45 -19.40 -4.65
N PRO A 253 14.49 -19.02 -5.41
CA PRO A 253 15.57 -19.93 -5.79
C PRO A 253 16.28 -20.57 -4.60
N GLY A 254 16.74 -21.81 -4.78
CA GLY A 254 17.57 -22.51 -3.80
C GLY A 254 18.85 -21.75 -3.45
N GLY A 255 19.29 -21.84 -2.19
CA GLY A 255 20.46 -21.12 -1.67
C GLY A 255 20.16 -19.75 -1.06
N GLN A 256 18.95 -19.20 -1.26
CA GLN A 256 18.51 -18.02 -0.54
C GLN A 256 18.02 -18.37 0.88
N ALA A 257 18.24 -17.47 1.84
CA ALA A 257 17.85 -17.68 3.24
C ALA A 257 16.36 -18.01 3.39
N LEU A 258 15.49 -17.29 2.67
CA LEU A 258 14.05 -17.50 2.69
C LEU A 258 13.64 -18.87 2.16
N HIS A 259 14.30 -19.37 1.09
CA HIS A 259 14.06 -20.73 0.57
C HIS A 259 14.42 -21.77 1.64
N ASN A 260 15.58 -21.64 2.26
CA ASN A 260 16.04 -22.57 3.29
C ASN A 260 15.07 -22.59 4.48
N GLU A 261 14.58 -21.43 4.89
CA GLU A 261 13.60 -21.30 5.97
C GLU A 261 12.26 -21.96 5.63
N ALA A 262 11.75 -21.74 4.41
CA ALA A 262 10.52 -22.38 3.93
C ALA A 262 10.67 -23.90 3.86
N ALA A 263 11.83 -24.41 3.41
CA ALA A 263 12.11 -25.84 3.35
C ALA A 263 12.15 -26.48 4.74
N LEU A 264 12.77 -25.81 5.71
CA LEU A 264 12.78 -26.25 7.11
C LEU A 264 11.38 -26.28 7.72
N GLY A 265 10.58 -25.22 7.51
CA GLY A 265 9.20 -25.15 7.96
C GLY A 265 8.34 -26.28 7.39
N LEU A 266 8.43 -26.49 6.07
CA LEU A 266 7.72 -27.58 5.38
C LEU A 266 8.11 -28.97 5.90
N HIS A 267 9.41 -29.21 6.13
CA HIS A 267 9.89 -30.47 6.66
C HIS A 267 9.41 -30.71 8.10
N ALA A 268 9.46 -29.69 8.96
CA ALA A 268 8.95 -29.77 10.34
C ALA A 268 7.44 -30.05 10.36
N LEU A 269 6.67 -29.40 9.49
CA LEU A 269 5.23 -29.62 9.33
C LEU A 269 4.90 -31.06 8.92
N LYS A 270 5.60 -31.60 7.91
CA LYS A 270 5.39 -32.99 7.45
C LYS A 270 5.67 -34.02 8.55
N ARG A 271 6.68 -33.78 9.39
CA ARG A 271 6.96 -34.63 10.55
C ARG A 271 5.88 -34.64 11.62
N ARG A 272 5.03 -33.61 11.69
CA ARG A 272 3.90 -33.53 12.64
C ARG A 272 2.63 -34.20 12.09
N LEU A 273 2.57 -34.42 10.79
CA LEU A 273 1.43 -35.03 10.09
C LEU A 273 1.56 -36.56 9.94
N ASN A 274 2.79 -37.08 10.05
CA ASN A 274 3.11 -38.50 10.09
C ASN A 274 3.13 -39.01 11.54
#